data_AF-K3W9V6-F1
#
_entry.id   AF-K3W9V6-F1
#
_cell.length_a   1.000
_cell.length_b   1.000
_cell.length_c   1.000
_cell.angle_alpha   90.00
_cell.angle_beta   90.00
_cell.angle_gamma   90.00
#
_symmetry.space_group_name_H-M   'P 1'
#
loop_
_entity.id
_entity.type
_entity.pdbx_description
1 polymer ?
#
loop_
_entity_poly.entity_id
_entity_poly.type
_entity_poly.pdbx_seq_one_letter_code
_entity_poly.pdbx_strand_id
1 'polypeptide(L)'
;MFGKESLVQYLAGAGCFSVIQTLLLIILGALFVSNEHYHQLLGNTIKHVGGGLIFTGLLYLLAAVLGYYGARTHNKCLLLMLFVLLAVLLFLQTVFGSVALGKSIPSLAHEMQVACLTLGLYDSMTVKQQQECDQFLHSDGFAGMTLVWQSYYTNSITKGSYRAMVLNFQKENFCCGNGLPSRCSNDTRAFPASYPSTTISTKVRQRITCDSYGTMAYAATRECNTNGRCEYDLPYGSCGLNPVATTTRGCGAFVLAKLSTQVEAIGIIVLVSLMFPISLLVASLCLCFKRRDEDVLPSIEFAPKVRVHAEG
;
A
#
# COMPACT_ATOMS: atom_id res chain seq x y z
N MET A 1 -27.79 16.97 25.19
CA MET A 1 -26.67 17.04 26.14
C MET A 1 -26.40 15.62 26.63
N PHE A 2 -25.27 14.99 26.30
CA PHE A 2 -25.03 13.57 26.66
C PHE A 2 -24.86 13.39 28.18
N GLY A 3 -25.53 12.37 28.74
CA GLY A 3 -25.38 11.96 30.14
C GLY A 3 -23.93 11.56 30.44
N LYS A 4 -23.45 11.85 31.65
CA LYS A 4 -22.06 11.51 32.08
C LYS A 4 -21.83 10.00 32.00
N GLU A 5 -22.81 9.21 32.43
CA GLU A 5 -22.77 7.75 32.42
C GLU A 5 -22.67 7.19 31.00
N SER A 6 -23.45 7.74 30.06
CA SER A 6 -23.38 7.35 28.63
C SER A 6 -21.99 7.59 28.04
N LEU A 7 -21.33 8.69 28.43
CA LEU A 7 -20.01 9.05 27.94
C LEU A 7 -18.90 8.16 28.55
N VAL A 8 -19.06 7.75 29.81
CA VAL A 8 -18.18 6.77 30.47
C VAL A 8 -18.34 5.38 29.85
N GLN A 9 -19.58 4.94 29.61
CA GLN A 9 -19.86 3.68 28.91
C GLN A 9 -19.31 3.68 27.48
N TYR A 10 -19.45 4.80 26.76
CA TYR A 10 -18.87 4.97 25.43
C TYR A 10 -17.34 4.88 25.46
N LEU A 11 -16.65 5.55 26.40
CA LEU A 11 -15.19 5.47 26.51
C LEU A 11 -14.71 4.09 27.01
N ALA A 12 -15.50 3.39 27.82
CA ALA A 12 -15.21 2.01 28.16
C ALA A 12 -15.36 1.07 26.94
N GLY A 13 -16.41 1.27 26.14
CA GLY A 13 -16.62 0.58 24.85
C GLY A 13 -15.59 0.93 23.78
N ALA A 14 -14.97 2.11 23.87
CA ALA A 14 -13.87 2.54 23.00
C ALA A 14 -12.66 1.61 23.03
N GLY A 15 -12.46 0.90 24.15
CA GLY A 15 -11.43 -0.14 24.25
C GLY A 15 -11.63 -1.23 23.20
N CYS A 16 -12.87 -1.69 23.00
CA CYS A 16 -13.20 -2.69 21.98
C CYS A 16 -12.90 -2.17 20.57
N PHE A 17 -13.28 -0.93 20.26
CA PHE A 17 -12.97 -0.32 18.96
C PHE A 17 -11.46 -0.18 18.74
N SER A 18 -10.69 0.17 19.78
CA SER A 18 -9.24 0.26 19.69
C SER A 18 -8.59 -1.11 19.44
N VAL A 19 -9.14 -2.20 19.99
CA VAL A 19 -8.71 -3.57 19.69
C VAL A 19 -9.04 -3.95 18.24
N ILE A 20 -10.24 -3.65 17.75
CA ILE A 20 -10.60 -3.89 16.34
C ILE A 20 -9.67 -3.11 15.41
N GLN A 21 -9.40 -1.83 15.71
CA GLN A 21 -8.49 -0.99 14.96
C GLN A 21 -7.06 -1.55 14.97
N THR A 22 -6.60 -2.06 16.11
CA THR A 22 -5.31 -2.75 16.23
C THR A 22 -5.21 -3.92 15.27
N LEU A 23 -6.18 -4.83 15.31
CA LEU A 23 -6.19 -6.02 14.46
C LEU A 23 -6.25 -5.63 12.97
N LEU A 24 -7.11 -4.69 12.62
CA LEU A 24 -7.25 -4.20 11.25
C LEU A 24 -5.92 -3.64 10.72
N LEU A 25 -5.29 -2.72 11.44
CA LEU A 25 -4.04 -2.10 11.00
C LEU A 25 -2.87 -3.10 10.94
N ILE A 26 -2.80 -4.05 11.87
CA ILE A 26 -1.79 -5.11 11.83
C ILE A 26 -1.98 -6.01 10.61
N ILE A 27 -3.22 -6.43 10.31
CA ILE A 27 -3.51 -7.28 9.15
C ILE A 27 -3.17 -6.54 7.85
N LEU A 28 -3.65 -5.30 7.68
CA LEU A 28 -3.39 -4.50 6.49
C LEU A 28 -1.89 -4.18 6.34
N GLY A 29 -1.22 -3.85 7.44
CA GLY A 29 0.22 -3.62 7.45
C GLY A 29 1.03 -4.88 7.11
N ALA A 30 0.60 -6.04 7.60
CA ALA A 30 1.20 -7.33 7.26
C ALA A 30 1.02 -7.65 5.78
N LEU A 31 -0.16 -7.42 5.20
CA LEU A 31 -0.41 -7.57 3.76
C LEU A 31 0.53 -6.70 2.93
N PHE A 32 0.78 -5.45 3.36
CA PHE A 32 1.78 -4.60 2.71
C PHE A 32 3.19 -5.13 2.88
N VAL A 33 3.59 -5.62 4.05
CA VAL A 33 4.96 -6.10 4.29
C VAL A 33 5.24 -7.45 3.62
N SER A 34 4.25 -8.33 3.47
CA SER A 34 4.44 -9.69 2.96
C SER A 34 4.35 -9.79 1.43
N ASN A 35 3.78 -8.79 0.75
CA ASN A 35 3.57 -8.85 -0.69
C ASN A 35 4.72 -8.23 -1.47
N GLU A 36 5.64 -9.07 -1.93
CA GLU A 36 6.80 -8.67 -2.74
C GLU A 36 6.42 -7.91 -4.01
N HIS A 37 5.27 -8.24 -4.62
CA HIS A 37 4.83 -7.61 -5.88
C HIS A 37 4.44 -6.14 -5.68
N TYR A 38 3.94 -5.77 -4.50
CA TYR A 38 3.70 -4.35 -4.18
C TYR A 38 5.01 -3.58 -4.07
N HIS A 39 6.04 -4.19 -3.48
CA HIS A 39 7.35 -3.54 -3.34
C HIS A 39 8.06 -3.44 -4.68
N GLN A 40 7.95 -4.47 -5.51
CA GLN A 40 8.46 -4.45 -6.89
C GLN A 40 7.75 -3.40 -7.73
N LEU A 41 6.45 -3.16 -7.53
CA LEU A 41 5.70 -2.18 -8.32
C LEU A 41 5.88 -0.73 -7.87
N LEU A 42 5.82 -0.50 -6.56
CA LEU A 42 5.70 0.84 -5.96
C LEU A 42 6.91 1.22 -5.09
N GLY A 43 7.89 0.33 -4.99
CA GLY A 43 9.10 0.48 -4.17
C GLY A 43 8.91 0.06 -2.70
N ASN A 44 10.04 0.02 -1.99
CA ASN A 44 10.15 -0.29 -0.57
C ASN A 44 9.39 0.70 0.33
N THR A 45 8.97 1.85 -0.18
CA THR A 45 8.09 2.78 0.54
C THR A 45 6.83 2.07 1.04
N ILE A 46 6.22 1.19 0.24
CA ILE A 46 5.02 0.44 0.67
C ILE A 46 5.34 -0.52 1.82
N LYS A 47 6.52 -1.14 1.81
CA LYS A 47 6.98 -1.98 2.92
C LYS A 47 7.11 -1.17 4.21
N HIS A 48 7.69 0.03 4.14
CA HIS A 48 7.82 0.92 5.29
C HIS A 48 6.45 1.41 5.80
N VAL A 49 5.53 1.73 4.90
CA VAL A 49 4.14 2.04 5.25
C VAL A 49 3.50 0.86 5.99
N GLY A 50 3.65 -0.37 5.49
CA GLY A 50 3.15 -1.57 6.18
C GLY A 50 3.71 -1.74 7.59
N GLY A 51 5.02 -1.55 7.78
CA GLY A 51 5.64 -1.54 9.10
C GLY A 51 5.11 -0.43 10.02
N GLY A 52 4.89 0.76 9.46
CA GLY A 52 4.29 1.91 10.16
C GLY A 52 2.86 1.64 10.62
N LEU A 53 2.05 0.96 9.80
CA LEU A 53 0.68 0.55 10.17
C LEU A 53 0.68 -0.49 11.29
N ILE A 54 1.58 -1.48 11.26
CA ILE A 54 1.73 -2.46 12.34
C ILE A 54 2.09 -1.75 13.65
N PHE A 55 3.09 -0.87 13.61
CA PHE A 55 3.50 -0.07 14.77
C PHE A 55 2.35 0.79 15.32
N THR A 56 1.63 1.49 14.44
CA THR A 56 0.46 2.30 14.79
C THR A 56 -0.63 1.44 15.42
N GLY A 57 -0.89 0.25 14.87
CA GLY A 57 -1.82 -0.73 15.43
C GLY A 57 -1.46 -1.12 16.86
N LEU A 58 -0.20 -1.42 17.15
CA LEU A 58 0.24 -1.76 18.51
C LEU A 58 0.04 -0.60 19.49
N LEU A 59 0.23 0.65 19.05
CA LEU A 59 -0.03 1.83 19.88
C LEU A 59 -1.52 2.01 20.22
N TYR A 60 -2.45 1.51 19.39
CA TYR A 60 -3.88 1.52 19.73
C TYR A 60 -4.22 0.66 20.96
N LEU A 61 -3.41 -0.36 21.29
CA LEU A 61 -3.59 -1.12 22.53
C LEU A 61 -3.36 -0.24 23.77
N LEU A 62 -2.37 0.65 23.72
CA LEU A 62 -2.12 1.62 24.79
C LEU A 62 -3.30 2.60 24.92
N ALA A 63 -3.87 3.04 23.81
CA ALA A 63 -5.07 3.87 23.81
C ALA A 63 -6.27 3.14 24.43
N ALA A 64 -6.43 1.84 24.18
CA ALA A 64 -7.47 1.03 24.80
C ALA A 64 -7.34 1.00 26.33
N VAL A 65 -6.11 0.77 26.82
CA VAL A 65 -5.80 0.73 28.26
C VAL A 65 -6.02 2.09 28.91
N LEU A 66 -5.49 3.17 28.33
CA LEU A 66 -5.66 4.53 28.84
C LEU A 66 -7.13 4.98 28.79
N GLY A 67 -7.87 4.60 27.74
CA GLY A 67 -9.31 4.83 27.63
C GLY A 67 -10.08 4.15 28.75
N TYR A 68 -9.81 2.87 28.99
CA TYR A 68 -10.45 2.10 30.05
C TYR A 68 -10.16 2.66 31.45
N TYR A 69 -8.89 2.89 31.78
CA TYR A 69 -8.52 3.42 33.09
C TYR A 69 -8.96 4.88 33.26
N GLY A 70 -8.79 5.72 32.24
CA GLY A 70 -9.23 7.12 32.24
C GLY A 70 -10.75 7.26 32.39
N ALA A 71 -11.53 6.34 31.82
CA ALA A 71 -12.98 6.28 32.04
C ALA A 71 -13.32 6.02 33.51
N ARG A 72 -12.61 5.10 34.18
CA ARG A 72 -12.94 4.65 35.54
C ARG A 72 -12.39 5.51 36.67
N THR A 73 -11.13 5.98 36.58
CA THR A 73 -10.43 6.54 37.74
C THR A 73 -10.65 8.04 37.96
N HIS A 74 -11.58 8.67 37.21
CA HIS A 74 -11.81 10.12 37.21
C HIS A 74 -10.54 10.99 36.94
N ASN A 75 -9.40 10.38 36.60
CA ASN A 75 -8.12 11.07 36.47
C ASN A 75 -8.00 11.84 35.14
N LYS A 76 -7.94 13.17 35.22
CA LYS A 76 -7.79 14.05 34.04
C LYS A 76 -6.47 13.88 33.31
N CYS A 77 -5.38 13.57 34.02
CA CYS A 77 -4.08 13.34 33.41
C CYS A 77 -4.11 12.14 32.46
N LEU A 78 -4.79 11.05 32.84
CA LEU A 78 -4.97 9.88 31.97
C LEU A 78 -5.78 10.21 30.71
N LEU A 79 -6.85 11.01 30.83
CA LEU A 79 -7.64 11.44 29.68
C LEU A 79 -6.87 12.37 28.74
N LEU A 80 -6.02 13.26 29.31
CA LEU A 80 -5.14 14.12 28.52
C LEU A 80 -4.07 13.30 27.78
N MET A 81 -3.45 12.32 28.45
CA MET A 81 -2.52 11.39 27.79
C MET A 81 -3.20 10.60 26.68
N LEU A 82 -4.43 10.12 26.90
CA LEU A 82 -5.23 9.47 25.86
C LEU A 82 -5.48 10.41 24.68
N PHE A 83 -5.87 11.67 24.94
CA PHE A 83 -6.10 12.66 23.89
C PHE A 83 -4.84 12.88 23.03
N VAL A 84 -3.69 13.08 23.67
CA VAL A 84 -2.41 13.25 22.96
C VAL A 84 -2.05 12.01 22.17
N LEU A 85 -2.20 10.82 22.76
CA LEU A 85 -1.94 9.56 22.06
C LEU A 85 -2.85 9.38 20.84
N LEU A 86 -4.14 9.66 20.96
CA LEU A 86 -5.10 9.59 19.85
C LEU A 86 -4.77 10.60 18.74
N ALA A 87 -4.29 11.80 19.09
CA ALA A 87 -3.84 12.78 18.10
C ALA A 87 -2.61 12.28 17.33
N VAL A 88 -1.63 11.68 18.02
CA VAL A 88 -0.46 11.06 17.40
C VAL A 88 -0.86 9.88 16.51
N LEU A 89 -1.75 9.01 16.97
CA LEU A 89 -2.26 7.87 16.19
C LEU A 89 -2.98 8.34 14.92
N LEU A 90 -3.83 9.36 15.03
CA LEU A 90 -4.53 9.96 13.89
C LEU A 90 -3.53 10.52 12.87
N PHE A 91 -2.51 11.25 13.34
CA PHE A 91 -1.45 11.76 12.47
C PHE A 91 -0.72 10.62 11.75
N LEU A 92 -0.19 9.63 12.48
CA LEU A 92 0.54 8.51 11.91
C LEU A 92 -0.30 7.73 10.89
N GLN A 93 -1.54 7.39 11.24
CA GLN A 93 -2.44 6.66 10.35
C GLN A 93 -2.80 7.47 9.10
N THR A 94 -2.97 8.79 9.23
CA THR A 94 -3.18 9.69 8.08
C THR A 94 -1.96 9.71 7.18
N VAL A 95 -0.74 9.83 7.73
CA VAL A 95 0.50 9.82 6.94
C VAL A 95 0.64 8.49 6.19
N PHE A 96 0.53 7.36 6.88
CA PHE A 96 0.71 6.05 6.25
C PHE A 96 -0.38 5.72 5.23
N GLY A 97 -1.65 6.03 5.53
CA GLY A 97 -2.76 5.87 4.59
C GLY A 97 -2.60 6.75 3.34
N SER A 98 -2.22 8.02 3.53
CA SER A 98 -2.03 8.96 2.42
C SER A 98 -0.83 8.62 1.55
N VAL A 99 0.27 8.13 2.13
CA VAL A 99 1.45 7.71 1.37
C VAL A 99 1.14 6.46 0.53
N ALA A 100 0.42 5.48 1.09
CA ALA A 100 -0.04 4.31 0.32
C ALA A 100 -0.90 4.75 -0.87
N LEU A 101 -1.89 5.60 -0.61
CA LEU A 101 -2.81 6.12 -1.63
C LEU A 101 -2.09 6.95 -2.70
N GLY A 102 -1.18 7.84 -2.29
CA GLY A 102 -0.41 8.67 -3.21
C GLY A 102 0.52 7.84 -4.10
N LYS A 103 1.03 6.70 -3.59
CA LYS A 103 1.86 5.78 -4.38
C LYS A 103 1.04 4.90 -5.31
N SER A 104 -0.22 4.57 -5.00
CA SER A 104 -1.04 3.73 -5.86
C SER A 104 -1.54 4.45 -7.11
N ILE A 105 -1.63 5.79 -7.08
CA ILE A 105 -2.09 6.59 -8.23
C ILE A 105 -1.04 6.57 -9.34
N PRO A 106 -1.34 6.00 -10.52
CA PRO A 106 -0.40 6.00 -11.64
C PRO A 106 -0.26 7.40 -12.23
N SER A 107 0.92 7.70 -12.78
CA SER A 107 1.20 8.99 -13.44
C SER A 107 0.44 9.19 -14.75
N LEU A 108 -0.01 8.10 -15.37
CA LEU A 108 -0.73 8.09 -16.63
C LEU A 108 -2.08 7.39 -16.43
N ALA A 109 -3.16 7.90 -17.04
CA ALA A 109 -4.47 7.26 -16.96
C ALA A 109 -4.44 5.84 -17.56
N HIS A 110 -5.21 4.91 -16.98
CA HIS A 110 -5.18 3.49 -17.37
C HIS A 110 -5.42 3.28 -18.88
N GLU A 111 -6.42 3.94 -19.45
CA GLU A 111 -6.73 3.85 -20.89
C GLU A 111 -5.54 4.26 -21.75
N MET A 112 -4.83 5.32 -21.35
CA MET A 112 -3.65 5.78 -22.07
C MET A 112 -2.47 4.82 -21.90
N GLN A 113 -2.29 4.20 -20.73
CA GLN A 113 -1.30 3.13 -20.55
C GLN A 113 -1.57 1.93 -21.46
N VAL A 114 -2.84 1.49 -21.55
CA VAL A 114 -3.25 0.39 -22.43
C VAL A 114 -2.98 0.76 -23.88
N ALA A 115 -3.31 1.99 -24.28
CA ALA A 115 -3.06 2.49 -25.63
C ALA A 115 -1.55 2.57 -25.94
N CYS A 116 -0.72 3.01 -25.00
CA CYS A 116 0.75 3.02 -25.13
C CYS A 116 1.36 1.62 -25.28
N LEU A 117 0.66 0.58 -24.81
CA LEU A 117 1.10 -0.81 -24.89
C LEU A 117 0.39 -1.61 -25.98
N THR A 118 -0.44 -0.98 -26.82
CA THR A 118 -1.14 -1.60 -27.95
C THR A 118 -0.60 -1.08 -29.26
N LEU A 119 -0.09 -1.95 -30.13
CA LEU A 119 0.67 -1.55 -31.32
C LEU A 119 -0.09 -0.59 -32.24
N GLY A 120 -1.29 -0.97 -32.68
CA GLY A 120 -2.07 -0.16 -33.62
C GLY A 120 -2.58 1.15 -33.01
N LEU A 121 -2.80 1.19 -31.70
CA LEU A 121 -3.19 2.42 -31.02
C LEU A 121 -2.00 3.37 -30.93
N TYR A 122 -0.84 2.88 -30.50
CA TYR A 122 0.41 3.66 -30.43
C TYR A 122 0.78 4.25 -31.79
N ASP A 123 0.70 3.47 -32.87
CA ASP A 123 1.02 3.92 -34.22
C ASP A 123 0.04 4.99 -34.74
N SER A 124 -1.21 4.97 -34.25
CA SER A 124 -2.25 5.95 -34.61
C SER A 124 -2.22 7.24 -33.76
N MET A 125 -1.41 7.29 -32.70
CA MET A 125 -1.34 8.43 -31.80
C MET A 125 -0.68 9.65 -32.43
N THR A 126 -1.03 10.83 -31.92
CA THR A 126 -0.30 12.07 -32.24
C THR A 126 1.14 12.02 -31.70
N VAL A 127 2.05 12.79 -32.29
CA VAL A 127 3.45 12.88 -31.82
C VAL A 127 3.54 13.24 -30.33
N LYS A 128 2.66 14.13 -29.85
CA LYS A 128 2.59 14.51 -28.43
C LYS A 128 2.23 13.31 -27.54
N GLN A 129 1.23 12.53 -27.95
CA GLN A 129 0.80 11.34 -27.21
C GLN A 129 1.89 10.25 -27.21
N GLN A 130 2.59 10.07 -28.33
CA GLN A 130 3.73 9.15 -28.39
C GLN A 130 4.85 9.58 -27.45
N GLN A 131 5.14 10.88 -27.34
CA GLN A 131 6.10 11.39 -26.36
C GLN A 131 5.66 11.12 -24.91
N GLU A 132 4.36 11.24 -24.59
CA GLU A 132 3.83 10.87 -23.27
C GLU A 132 3.97 9.36 -23.00
N CYS A 133 3.75 8.52 -24.01
CA CYS A 133 3.99 7.08 -23.93
C CYS A 133 5.47 6.76 -23.73
N ASP A 134 6.37 7.41 -24.47
CA ASP A 134 7.82 7.24 -24.32
C ASP A 134 8.26 7.64 -22.91
N GLN A 135 7.76 8.75 -22.37
CA GLN A 135 8.01 9.16 -20.99
C GLN A 135 7.50 8.12 -19.98
N PHE A 136 6.32 7.55 -20.23
CA PHE A 136 5.77 6.48 -19.41
C PHE A 136 6.62 5.21 -19.45
N LEU A 137 7.03 4.74 -20.63
CA LEU A 137 7.90 3.57 -20.80
C LEU A 137 9.26 3.76 -20.12
N HIS A 138 9.74 5.01 -20.05
CA HIS A 138 10.98 5.38 -19.36
C HIS A 138 10.78 5.75 -17.89
N SER A 139 9.58 5.64 -17.33
CA SER A 139 9.28 6.00 -15.95
C SER A 139 9.69 4.93 -14.95
N ASP A 140 9.81 5.31 -13.67
CA ASP A 140 10.02 4.36 -12.58
C ASP A 140 8.79 3.48 -12.33
N GLY A 141 7.59 3.97 -12.67
CA GLY A 141 6.37 3.16 -12.65
C GLY A 141 6.46 1.99 -13.62
N PHE A 142 6.93 2.24 -14.85
CA PHE A 142 7.16 1.18 -15.83
C PHE A 142 8.28 0.21 -15.44
N ALA A 143 9.36 0.73 -14.83
CA ALA A 143 10.40 -0.12 -14.26
C ALA A 143 9.83 -1.06 -13.17
N GLY A 144 8.93 -0.56 -12.31
CA GLY A 144 8.23 -1.36 -11.33
C GLY A 144 7.37 -2.47 -11.92
N MET A 145 6.57 -2.14 -12.96
CA MET A 145 5.79 -3.13 -13.70
C MET A 145 6.68 -4.23 -14.28
N THR A 146 7.81 -3.83 -14.85
CA THR A 146 8.78 -4.74 -15.46
C THR A 146 9.37 -5.70 -14.42
N LEU A 147 9.67 -5.24 -13.21
CA LEU A 147 10.12 -6.11 -12.11
C LEU A 147 9.05 -7.14 -11.72
N VAL A 148 7.79 -6.71 -11.57
CA VAL A 148 6.68 -7.62 -11.27
C VAL A 148 6.52 -8.65 -12.38
N TRP A 149 6.56 -8.24 -13.65
CA TRP A 149 6.42 -9.18 -14.76
C TRP A 149 7.59 -10.16 -14.85
N GLN A 150 8.83 -9.70 -14.65
CA GLN A 150 10.00 -10.57 -14.56
C GLN A 150 9.84 -11.61 -13.44
N SER A 151 9.29 -11.20 -12.30
CA SER A 151 8.97 -12.10 -11.18
C SER A 151 7.90 -13.12 -11.57
N TYR A 152 6.82 -12.69 -12.23
CA TYR A 152 5.76 -13.57 -12.72
C TYR A 152 6.28 -14.59 -13.73
N TYR A 153 7.06 -14.15 -14.72
CA TYR A 153 7.68 -15.00 -15.73
C TYR A 153 8.67 -16.01 -15.12
N THR A 154 9.56 -15.57 -14.24
CA THR A 154 10.54 -16.47 -13.60
C THR A 154 9.83 -17.53 -12.73
N ASN A 155 8.82 -17.11 -11.96
CA ASN A 155 8.06 -18.02 -11.12
C ASN A 155 7.15 -18.94 -11.96
N SER A 156 6.62 -18.52 -13.11
CA SER A 156 5.78 -19.37 -13.96
C SER A 156 6.56 -20.49 -14.65
N ILE A 157 7.86 -20.31 -14.88
CA ILE A 157 8.74 -21.39 -15.39
C ILE A 157 8.91 -22.50 -14.34
N THR A 158 8.93 -22.16 -13.06
CA THR A 158 9.29 -23.09 -11.97
C THR A 158 8.10 -23.59 -11.14
N LYS A 159 7.02 -22.79 -11.04
CA LYS A 159 5.86 -23.06 -10.18
C LYS A 159 4.58 -23.12 -10.99
N GLY A 160 3.87 -24.26 -10.89
CA GLY A 160 2.60 -24.49 -11.60
C GLY A 160 1.50 -23.49 -11.26
N SER A 161 1.45 -22.97 -10.04
CA SER A 161 0.47 -21.95 -9.63
C SER A 161 0.67 -20.61 -10.35
N TYR A 162 1.92 -20.16 -10.49
CA TYR A 162 2.24 -18.96 -11.27
C TYR A 162 2.00 -19.17 -12.77
N ARG A 163 2.28 -20.38 -13.28
CA ARG A 163 1.93 -20.75 -14.66
C ARG A 163 0.44 -20.55 -14.94
N ALA A 164 -0.43 -21.11 -14.11
CA ALA A 164 -1.88 -20.96 -14.28
C ALA A 164 -2.32 -19.50 -14.14
N MET A 165 -1.76 -18.78 -13.16
CA MET A 165 -2.08 -17.37 -12.92
C MET A 165 -1.70 -16.48 -14.11
N VAL A 166 -0.49 -16.61 -14.67
CA VAL A 166 -0.05 -15.81 -15.82
C VAL A 166 -0.86 -16.12 -17.07
N LEU A 167 -1.15 -17.40 -17.35
CA LEU A 167 -1.97 -17.78 -18.50
C LEU A 167 -3.40 -17.26 -18.39
N ASN A 168 -4.02 -17.35 -17.20
CA ASN A 168 -5.34 -16.78 -16.96
C ASN A 168 -5.31 -15.26 -17.11
N PHE A 169 -4.28 -14.61 -16.56
CA PHE A 169 -4.11 -13.16 -16.64
C PHE A 169 -3.98 -12.67 -18.09
N GLN A 170 -3.18 -13.34 -18.91
CA GLN A 170 -3.03 -13.06 -20.34
C GLN A 170 -4.33 -13.28 -21.11
N LYS A 171 -5.05 -14.36 -20.80
CA LYS A 171 -6.32 -14.71 -21.43
C LYS A 171 -7.42 -13.71 -21.10
N GLU A 172 -7.57 -13.33 -19.84
CA GLU A 172 -8.61 -12.39 -19.37
C GLU A 172 -8.43 -10.99 -19.96
N ASN A 173 -7.18 -10.55 -20.16
CA ASN A 173 -6.86 -9.20 -20.62
C ASN A 173 -6.46 -9.14 -22.12
N PHE A 174 -6.50 -10.27 -22.82
CA PHE A 174 -6.09 -10.40 -24.23
C PHE A 174 -4.73 -9.76 -24.52
N CYS A 175 -3.74 -10.05 -23.67
CA CYS A 175 -2.41 -9.45 -23.71
C CYS A 175 -1.29 -10.50 -23.73
N CYS A 176 -0.08 -10.11 -24.15
CA CYS A 176 1.10 -10.97 -24.12
C CYS A 176 2.37 -10.18 -23.83
N GLY A 177 3.24 -10.74 -22.98
CA GLY A 177 4.45 -10.05 -22.51
C GLY A 177 4.15 -8.79 -21.67
N ASN A 178 5.17 -8.03 -21.28
CA ASN A 178 5.01 -6.83 -20.46
C ASN A 178 4.88 -5.53 -21.30
N GLY A 179 5.88 -5.28 -22.16
CA GLY A 179 5.99 -4.07 -22.98
C GLY A 179 5.18 -4.09 -24.29
N LEU A 180 5.38 -3.03 -25.08
CA LEU A 180 4.76 -2.84 -26.39
C LEU A 180 5.31 -3.87 -27.40
N PRO A 181 4.46 -4.70 -28.06
CA PRO A 181 4.93 -5.70 -29.00
C PRO A 181 5.69 -5.10 -30.20
N SER A 182 6.77 -5.77 -30.63
CA SER A 182 7.64 -5.41 -31.77
C SER A 182 8.21 -3.98 -31.77
N ARG A 183 8.23 -3.34 -30.60
CA ARG A 183 8.70 -1.96 -30.38
C ARG A 183 9.61 -1.90 -29.16
N CYS A 184 10.56 -2.82 -29.08
CA CYS A 184 11.55 -2.80 -28.01
C CYS A 184 12.41 -1.55 -28.12
N SER A 185 12.48 -0.80 -27.02
CA SER A 185 13.41 0.32 -26.84
C SER A 185 14.38 -0.03 -25.72
N ASN A 186 15.68 0.00 -26.01
CA ASN A 186 16.70 -0.37 -25.04
C ASN A 186 16.71 0.65 -23.90
N ASP A 187 16.53 0.18 -22.67
CA ASP A 187 16.64 1.00 -21.47
C ASP A 187 17.73 0.43 -20.56
N THR A 188 18.93 0.98 -20.71
CA THR A 188 20.15 0.56 -19.99
C THR A 188 20.25 1.16 -18.59
N ARG A 189 19.31 2.04 -18.19
CA ARG A 189 19.31 2.63 -16.85
C ARG A 189 19.09 1.53 -15.81
N ALA A 190 19.70 1.70 -14.64
CA ALA A 190 19.45 0.81 -13.52
C ALA A 190 18.01 0.94 -13.02
N PHE A 191 17.48 -0.13 -12.44
CA PHE A 191 16.25 -0.04 -11.65
C PHE A 191 16.46 0.94 -10.47
N PRO A 192 15.42 1.68 -10.04
CA PRO A 192 15.57 2.61 -8.93
C PRO A 192 15.96 1.86 -7.66
N ALA A 193 16.89 2.40 -6.88
CA ALA A 193 17.42 1.73 -5.68
C ALA A 193 16.35 1.46 -4.60
N SER A 194 15.23 2.18 -4.65
CA SER A 194 14.08 1.95 -3.78
C SER A 194 13.28 0.69 -4.13
N TYR A 195 13.54 0.04 -5.27
CA TYR A 195 12.80 -1.12 -5.74
C TYR A 195 13.60 -2.40 -5.46
N PRO A 196 12.98 -3.46 -4.89
CA PRO A 196 13.67 -4.72 -4.68
C PRO A 196 13.98 -5.39 -6.02
N SER A 197 15.20 -5.88 -6.15
CA SER A 197 15.67 -6.58 -7.36
C SER A 197 15.05 -7.96 -7.51
N THR A 198 14.91 -8.43 -8.75
CA THR A 198 14.56 -9.82 -9.10
C THR A 198 15.81 -10.61 -9.52
N THR A 199 15.67 -11.93 -9.65
CA THR A 199 16.74 -12.79 -10.21
C THR A 199 17.12 -12.40 -11.63
N ILE A 200 16.18 -11.90 -12.44
CA ILE A 200 16.46 -11.42 -13.79
C ILE A 200 17.14 -10.05 -13.72
N SER A 201 16.62 -9.12 -12.93
CA SER A 201 17.17 -7.77 -12.83
C SER A 201 18.62 -7.76 -12.32
N THR A 202 18.99 -8.70 -11.43
CA THR A 202 20.37 -8.85 -10.95
C THR A 202 21.33 -9.39 -12.02
N LYS A 203 20.84 -10.24 -12.92
CA LYS A 203 21.63 -10.80 -14.04
C LYS A 203 21.78 -9.81 -15.19
N VAL A 204 20.69 -9.16 -15.58
CA VAL A 204 20.64 -8.30 -16.77
C VAL A 204 21.08 -6.86 -16.45
N ARG A 205 20.86 -6.39 -15.21
CA ARG A 205 21.19 -5.04 -14.70
C ARG A 205 20.57 -3.87 -15.48
N GLN A 206 19.74 -4.14 -16.48
CA GLN A 206 19.05 -3.17 -17.32
C GLN A 206 17.54 -3.36 -17.19
N ARG A 207 16.78 -2.29 -17.46
CA ARG A 207 15.31 -2.29 -17.37
C ARG A 207 14.70 -3.08 -18.52
N ILE A 208 15.16 -2.84 -19.74
CA ILE A 208 14.68 -3.51 -20.96
C ILE A 208 15.89 -3.87 -21.82
N THR A 209 15.91 -5.10 -22.33
CA THR A 209 16.96 -5.59 -23.24
C THR A 209 16.35 -6.02 -24.57
N CYS A 210 16.68 -5.29 -25.62
CA CYS A 210 16.34 -5.60 -26.99
C CYS A 210 17.37 -6.53 -27.62
N ASP A 211 17.02 -7.04 -28.79
CA ASP A 211 17.91 -7.85 -29.60
C ASP A 211 19.16 -7.07 -30.03
N SER A 212 20.26 -7.79 -30.23
CA SER A 212 21.54 -7.19 -30.65
C SER A 212 21.53 -6.70 -32.10
N TYR A 213 20.52 -7.07 -32.89
CA TYR A 213 20.43 -6.76 -34.31
C TYR A 213 19.67 -5.45 -34.59
N GLY A 214 19.19 -4.76 -33.56
CA GLY A 214 18.53 -3.46 -33.70
C GLY A 214 17.17 -3.55 -34.39
N THR A 215 16.49 -4.70 -34.34
CA THR A 215 15.26 -4.94 -35.10
C THR A 215 13.98 -4.54 -34.33
N MET A 216 14.12 -3.71 -33.29
CA MET A 216 13.04 -3.38 -32.33
C MET A 216 12.41 -4.62 -31.68
N ALA A 217 13.12 -5.76 -31.71
CA ALA A 217 12.68 -7.00 -31.10
C ALA A 217 13.27 -7.14 -29.69
N TYR A 218 12.60 -7.90 -28.84
CA TYR A 218 13.07 -8.29 -27.52
C TYR A 218 14.05 -9.46 -27.61
N ALA A 219 14.87 -9.64 -26.57
CA ALA A 219 15.72 -10.80 -26.44
C ALA A 219 14.91 -12.11 -26.49
N ALA A 220 15.46 -13.14 -27.14
CA ALA A 220 14.82 -14.45 -27.21
C ALA A 220 14.56 -15.05 -25.81
N THR A 221 13.43 -15.73 -25.68
CA THR A 221 13.05 -16.48 -24.47
C THR A 221 12.89 -17.96 -24.78
N ARG A 222 12.48 -18.76 -23.79
CA ARG A 222 12.20 -20.18 -24.04
C ARG A 222 10.92 -20.37 -24.86
N GLU A 223 9.94 -19.51 -24.62
CA GLU A 223 8.59 -19.58 -25.20
C GLU A 223 8.51 -18.90 -26.56
N CYS A 224 9.50 -18.09 -26.91
CA CYS A 224 9.59 -17.39 -28.17
C CYS A 224 11.06 -17.31 -28.58
N ASN A 225 11.39 -17.86 -29.75
CA ASN A 225 12.75 -17.83 -30.29
C ASN A 225 12.71 -18.03 -31.80
N THR A 226 12.29 -16.99 -32.52
CA THR A 226 12.24 -17.02 -33.98
C THR A 226 13.48 -16.32 -34.51
N ASN A 227 14.52 -17.08 -34.88
CA ASN A 227 15.83 -16.57 -35.30
C ASN A 227 16.56 -15.76 -34.20
N GLY A 228 16.47 -16.18 -32.94
CA GLY A 228 17.18 -15.51 -31.84
C GLY A 228 16.53 -14.21 -31.35
N ARG A 229 15.28 -13.94 -31.73
CA ARG A 229 14.54 -12.74 -31.36
C ARG A 229 13.10 -13.03 -30.93
N CYS A 230 12.51 -12.08 -30.23
CA CYS A 230 11.12 -12.09 -29.80
C CYS A 230 10.36 -10.81 -30.11
N GLU A 231 9.11 -10.97 -30.52
CA GLU A 231 8.21 -9.84 -30.72
C GLU A 231 7.60 -9.33 -29.40
N TYR A 232 7.66 -10.13 -28.33
CA TYR A 232 7.07 -9.81 -27.03
C TYR A 232 8.13 -9.73 -25.93
N ASP A 233 7.90 -8.87 -24.93
CA ASP A 233 8.72 -8.75 -23.74
C ASP A 233 8.39 -9.86 -22.72
N LEU A 234 9.24 -10.88 -22.62
CA LEU A 234 9.05 -12.02 -21.72
C LEU A 234 7.65 -12.68 -21.88
N PRO A 235 7.27 -13.15 -23.08
CA PRO A 235 6.02 -13.83 -23.29
C PRO A 235 6.01 -15.17 -22.54
N TYR A 236 4.83 -15.61 -22.15
CA TYR A 236 4.65 -16.90 -21.51
C TYR A 236 3.55 -17.71 -22.20
N GLY A 237 3.75 -19.00 -22.37
CA GLY A 237 2.83 -19.88 -23.08
C GLY A 237 2.79 -19.63 -24.59
N SER A 238 1.70 -20.03 -25.24
CA SER A 238 1.55 -19.94 -26.69
C SER A 238 1.37 -18.52 -27.21
N CYS A 239 1.15 -17.53 -26.35
CA CYS A 239 0.94 -16.15 -26.80
C CYS A 239 2.18 -15.59 -27.52
N GLY A 240 3.39 -16.01 -27.12
CA GLY A 240 4.64 -15.58 -27.74
C GLY A 240 4.88 -16.13 -29.14
N LEU A 241 4.09 -17.11 -29.58
CA LEU A 241 4.17 -17.72 -30.91
C LEU A 241 3.16 -17.11 -31.89
N ASN A 242 2.20 -16.33 -31.38
CA ASN A 242 1.22 -15.67 -32.22
C ASN A 242 1.89 -14.50 -32.96
N PRO A 243 1.55 -14.27 -34.24
CA PRO A 243 2.05 -13.11 -34.95
C PRO A 243 1.51 -11.83 -34.31
N VAL A 244 2.36 -10.81 -34.21
CA VAL A 244 1.92 -9.47 -33.79
C VAL A 244 0.98 -8.87 -34.82
N ALA A 245 -0.17 -8.41 -34.35
CA ALA A 245 -1.17 -7.67 -35.11
C ALA A 245 -1.39 -6.28 -34.50
N THR A 246 -2.13 -5.41 -35.19
CA THR A 246 -2.43 -4.04 -34.71
C THR A 246 -3.21 -4.02 -33.40
N THR A 247 -3.95 -5.07 -33.05
CA THR A 247 -4.71 -5.17 -31.80
C THR A 247 -3.92 -5.82 -30.66
N THR A 248 -2.71 -6.31 -30.94
CA THR A 248 -1.85 -6.97 -29.96
C THR A 248 -1.31 -5.96 -28.95
N ARG A 249 -1.32 -6.35 -27.67
CA ARG A 249 -0.93 -5.48 -26.57
C ARG A 249 -0.12 -6.18 -25.47
N GLY A 250 0.71 -5.41 -24.78
CA GLY A 250 1.43 -5.81 -23.57
C GLY A 250 0.53 -5.91 -22.34
N CYS A 251 0.93 -6.72 -21.36
CA CYS A 251 0.22 -6.94 -20.11
C CYS A 251 0.56 -5.94 -19.00
N GLY A 252 1.60 -5.11 -19.16
CA GLY A 252 2.12 -4.23 -18.10
C GLY A 252 1.05 -3.34 -17.46
N ALA A 253 0.25 -2.64 -18.28
CA ALA A 253 -0.80 -1.73 -17.80
C ALA A 253 -1.84 -2.44 -16.90
N PHE A 254 -2.18 -3.69 -17.20
CA PHE A 254 -3.12 -4.48 -16.40
C PHE A 254 -2.50 -4.93 -15.08
N VAL A 255 -1.21 -5.24 -15.07
CA VAL A 255 -0.47 -5.59 -13.83
C VAL A 255 -0.45 -4.40 -12.90
N LEU A 256 -0.11 -3.22 -13.41
CA LEU A 256 -0.13 -1.97 -12.66
C LEU A 256 -1.52 -1.67 -12.12
N ALA A 257 -2.55 -1.68 -12.97
CA ALA A 257 -3.92 -1.43 -12.53
C ALA A 257 -4.34 -2.39 -11.40
N LYS A 258 -4.15 -3.70 -11.59
CA LYS A 258 -4.58 -4.71 -10.61
C LYS A 258 -3.91 -4.51 -9.24
N LEU A 259 -2.59 -4.31 -9.21
CA LEU A 259 -1.84 -4.18 -7.97
C LEU A 259 -2.01 -2.78 -7.35
N SER A 260 -2.04 -1.71 -8.15
CA SER A 260 -2.31 -0.36 -7.67
C SER A 260 -3.69 -0.25 -7.03
N THR A 261 -4.74 -0.81 -7.64
CA THR A 261 -6.09 -0.78 -7.06
C THR A 261 -6.15 -1.54 -5.72
N GLN A 262 -5.38 -2.61 -5.55
CA GLN A 262 -5.29 -3.30 -4.26
C GLN A 262 -4.63 -2.43 -3.18
N VAL A 263 -3.53 -1.75 -3.51
CA VAL A 263 -2.85 -0.83 -2.57
C VAL A 263 -3.72 0.38 -2.27
N GLU A 264 -4.38 0.93 -3.27
CA GLU A 264 -5.35 2.02 -3.16
C GLU A 264 -6.49 1.65 -2.20
N ALA A 265 -7.12 0.49 -2.40
CA ALA A 265 -8.22 0.02 -1.55
C ALA A 265 -7.77 -0.10 -0.09
N ILE A 266 -6.58 -0.64 0.17
CA ILE A 266 -6.02 -0.72 1.52
C ILE A 266 -5.79 0.69 2.09
N GLY A 267 -5.21 1.61 1.31
CA GLY A 267 -5.00 3.00 1.72
C GLY A 267 -6.30 3.71 2.09
N ILE A 268 -7.35 3.54 1.27
CA ILE A 268 -8.69 4.08 1.53
C ILE A 268 -9.28 3.50 2.82
N ILE A 269 -9.20 2.18 3.03
CA ILE A 269 -9.70 1.54 4.27
C ILE A 269 -8.99 2.11 5.49
N VAL A 270 -7.66 2.28 5.44
CA VAL A 270 -6.89 2.90 6.51
C VAL A 270 -7.37 4.33 6.78
N LEU A 271 -7.60 5.15 5.75
CA LEU A 271 -8.07 6.52 5.92
C LEU A 271 -9.53 6.60 6.43
N VAL A 272 -10.43 5.76 5.93
CA VAL A 272 -11.83 5.71 6.40
C VAL A 272 -11.88 5.30 7.88
N SER A 273 -10.98 4.41 8.32
CA SER A 273 -10.92 4.00 9.72
C SER A 273 -10.45 5.12 10.68
N LEU A 274 -10.06 6.31 10.18
CA LEU A 274 -9.78 7.50 11.01
C LEU A 274 -11.04 8.06 11.69
N MET A 275 -12.24 7.72 11.21
CA MET A 275 -13.49 8.16 11.84
C MET A 275 -13.59 7.70 13.31
N PHE A 276 -13.03 6.52 13.62
CA PHE A 276 -13.00 5.99 14.98
C PHE A 276 -12.14 6.84 15.93
N PRO A 277 -10.82 7.02 15.74
CA PRO A 277 -10.01 7.84 16.63
C PRO A 277 -10.50 9.29 16.73
N ILE A 278 -11.10 9.87 15.67
CA ILE A 278 -11.71 11.20 15.71
C ILE A 278 -12.85 11.23 16.75
N SER A 279 -13.78 10.27 16.67
CA SER A 279 -14.88 10.21 17.64
C SER A 279 -14.41 10.01 19.08
N LEU A 280 -13.36 9.20 19.30
CA LEU A 280 -12.76 9.00 20.61
C LEU A 280 -12.06 10.25 21.14
N LEU A 281 -11.39 11.00 20.26
CA LEU A 281 -10.72 12.24 20.60
C LEU A 281 -11.74 13.29 21.07
N VAL A 282 -12.86 13.42 20.35
CA VAL A 282 -13.98 14.30 20.75
C VAL A 282 -14.58 13.86 22.09
N ALA A 283 -14.85 12.56 22.28
CA ALA A 283 -15.40 12.05 23.52
C ALA A 283 -14.46 12.26 24.72
N SER A 284 -13.15 12.05 24.54
CA SER A 284 -12.13 12.32 25.56
C SER A 284 -12.11 13.80 25.94
N LEU A 285 -12.13 14.70 24.95
CA LEU A 285 -12.18 16.14 25.18
C LEU A 285 -13.45 16.57 25.94
N CYS A 286 -14.61 16.04 25.55
CA CYS A 286 -15.87 16.27 26.25
C CYS A 286 -15.83 15.79 27.72
N LEU A 287 -15.23 14.62 28.00
CA LEU A 287 -15.05 14.12 29.37
C LEU A 287 -14.10 14.98 30.19
N CYS A 288 -12.99 15.42 29.60
CA CYS A 288 -12.04 16.33 30.25
C CYS A 288 -12.73 17.61 30.73
N PHE A 289 -13.54 18.23 29.87
CA PHE A 289 -14.28 19.44 30.22
C PHE A 289 -15.41 19.18 31.22
N LYS A 290 -16.16 18.07 31.08
CA LYS A 290 -17.28 17.76 31.98
C LYS A 290 -16.83 17.42 33.41
N ARG A 291 -15.61 16.88 33.57
CA ARG A 291 -15.02 16.63 34.90
C ARG A 291 -14.44 17.88 35.57
N ARG A 292 -14.54 19.07 34.94
CA ARG A 292 -14.03 20.32 35.51
C ARG A 292 -14.66 20.65 36.87
N ASP A 293 -15.92 20.28 37.07
CA ASP A 293 -16.69 20.65 38.27
C ASP A 293 -16.49 19.68 39.45
N GLU A 294 -15.82 18.54 39.25
CA GLU A 294 -15.65 17.48 40.27
C GLU A 294 -14.21 17.32 40.77
N ASP A 295 -13.24 18.04 40.21
CA ASP A 295 -11.86 18.08 40.72
C ASP A 295 -11.77 18.99 41.94
N VAL A 296 -12.43 18.59 43.01
CA VAL A 296 -12.00 18.99 44.35
C VAL A 296 -10.76 18.15 44.62
N LEU A 297 -9.60 18.78 44.80
CA LEU A 297 -8.46 18.10 45.43
C LEU A 297 -9.00 17.27 46.59
N PRO A 298 -8.59 15.99 46.77
CA PRO A 298 -9.06 15.20 47.89
C PRO A 298 -8.90 16.07 49.12
N SER A 299 -10.00 16.39 49.79
CA SER A 299 -9.97 17.25 50.96
C SER A 299 -8.94 16.61 51.87
N ILE A 300 -7.85 17.33 52.16
CA ILE A 300 -6.86 16.91 53.13
C ILE A 300 -7.61 16.96 54.45
N GLU A 301 -8.34 15.91 54.77
CA GLU A 301 -8.83 15.68 56.11
C GLU A 301 -7.57 15.43 56.92
N PHE A 302 -7.07 16.50 57.53
CA PHE A 302 -6.14 16.40 58.64
C PHE A 302 -6.86 15.57 59.69
N ALA A 303 -6.65 14.25 59.66
CA ALA A 303 -7.11 13.38 60.72
C ALA A 303 -6.55 13.97 62.02
N PRO A 304 -7.39 14.47 62.95
CA PRO A 304 -6.90 14.99 64.20
C PRO A 304 -6.49 13.79 65.05
N LYS A 305 -5.30 13.25 64.80
CA LYS A 305 -4.62 12.34 65.71
C LYS A 305 -4.07 13.18 66.85
N VAL A 306 -4.90 13.55 67.82
CA VAL A 306 -4.62 13.45 69.25
C VAL A 306 -5.95 13.60 70.01
N ARG A 307 -6.55 12.50 70.48
CA ARG A 307 -7.41 12.56 71.68
C ARG A 307 -6.46 12.46 72.87
N VAL A 308 -6.17 13.58 73.52
CA VAL A 308 -5.53 13.56 74.84
C VAL A 308 -6.59 13.06 75.81
N HIS A 309 -6.49 11.79 76.22
CA HIS A 309 -7.19 11.35 77.42
C HIS A 309 -6.45 11.91 78.62
N ALA A 310 -7.05 12.90 79.29
CA ALA A 310 -6.68 13.25 80.64
C ALA A 310 -7.37 12.24 81.56
N GLU A 311 -6.61 11.25 82.05
CA GLU A 311 -6.97 10.53 83.26
C GLU A 311 -6.45 11.32 84.47
N GLY A 312 -7.31 11.46 85.48
CA GLY A 312 -7.05 12.20 86.72
C GLY A 312 -6.25 11.42 87.75
#